data_AF-A0A2J6I8G5-F1
#
_entry.id   AF-A0A2J6I8G5-F1
#
_cell.length_a   1.000
_cell.length_b   1.000
_cell.length_c   1.000
_cell.angle_alpha   90.00
_cell.angle_beta   90.00
_cell.angle_gamma   90.00
#
_symmetry.space_group_name_H-M   'P 1'
#
loop_
_entity.id
_entity.type
_entity.pdbx_description
1 polymer ?
#
loop_
_entity_poly.entity_id
_entity_poly.type
_entity_poly.pdbx_seq_one_letter_code
_entity_poly.pdbx_strand_id
1 'polypeptide(L)'
;IDDVTNPKNPVYLNFLDKNWYAEVSATFLADGEEVSLIIYLRLQEENLGSKWIISNVYYSYFPHLFPKADTLEKAKYFLHPQSHELDFMNLHKALDNPKHIEYYASNDYRPDYLTLFFYQMKKGNLKFKEINSVKFHFLQIKNWYFELSYFNRNDNNSGWLISNLIYIEESKKGELIKSYGLCK
;
A
#
# COMPACT_ATOMS: atom_id res chain seq x y z
N ILE A 1 21.69 16.06 -14.38
CA ILE A 1 22.16 14.69 -14.65
C ILE A 1 23.60 14.49 -14.20
N ASP A 2 24.43 15.54 -14.22
CA ASP A 2 25.77 15.54 -13.60
C ASP A 2 25.79 15.05 -12.15
N ASP A 3 24.67 15.20 -11.43
CA ASP A 3 24.42 14.68 -10.10
C ASP A 3 24.46 13.14 -9.99
N VAL A 4 24.23 12.42 -11.09
CA VAL A 4 24.22 10.93 -11.14
C VAL A 4 25.23 10.35 -12.12
N THR A 5 25.81 11.16 -13.02
CA THR A 5 26.81 10.73 -14.02
C THR A 5 28.23 11.16 -13.70
N ASN A 6 28.48 11.84 -12.57
CA ASN A 6 29.83 12.26 -12.18
C ASN A 6 30.73 11.06 -11.90
N PRO A 7 31.78 10.81 -12.72
CA PRO A 7 32.66 9.65 -12.53
C PRO A 7 33.52 9.75 -11.26
N LYS A 8 33.67 10.95 -10.68
CA LYS A 8 34.37 11.14 -9.40
C LYS A 8 33.49 10.82 -8.20
N ASN A 9 32.17 10.83 -8.36
CA ASN A 9 31.20 10.49 -7.33
C ASN A 9 30.02 9.71 -7.94
N PRO A 10 30.26 8.48 -8.40
CA PRO A 10 29.24 7.67 -9.05
C PRO A 10 28.15 7.28 -8.05
N VAL A 11 26.90 7.28 -8.52
CA VAL A 11 25.75 6.82 -7.75
C VAL A 11 25.40 5.40 -8.15
N TYR A 12 25.34 4.50 -7.18
CA TYR A 12 24.99 3.09 -7.40
C TYR A 12 23.68 2.75 -6.70
N LEU A 13 22.93 1.85 -7.32
CA LEU A 13 21.79 1.20 -6.69
C LEU A 13 22.31 0.12 -5.74
N ASN A 14 21.66 0.00 -4.59
CA ASN A 14 21.94 -1.05 -3.62
C ASN A 14 20.73 -1.99 -3.51
N PHE A 15 20.97 -3.28 -3.68
CA PHE A 15 19.94 -4.31 -3.57
C PHE A 15 19.30 -4.37 -2.18
N LEU A 16 20.02 -4.00 -1.12
CA LEU A 16 19.51 -4.02 0.26
C LEU A 16 18.85 -2.71 0.69
N ASP A 17 18.77 -1.71 -0.20
CA ASP A 17 18.10 -0.45 0.13
C ASP A 17 16.58 -0.65 0.26
N LYS A 18 16.02 -0.05 1.31
CA LYS A 18 14.59 -0.13 1.67
C LYS A 18 13.69 0.62 0.70
N ASN A 19 14.24 1.46 -0.17
CA ASN A 19 13.51 2.28 -1.15
C ASN A 19 13.45 1.65 -2.54
N TRP A 20 13.40 0.32 -2.59
CA TRP A 20 13.12 -0.48 -3.78
C TRP A 20 11.91 -1.37 -3.56
N TYR A 21 10.92 -1.25 -4.44
CA TYR A 21 9.64 -1.94 -4.33
C TYR A 21 9.34 -2.72 -5.60
N ALA A 22 8.71 -3.88 -5.45
CA ALA A 22 8.02 -4.57 -6.53
C ALA A 22 6.52 -4.28 -6.42
N GLU A 23 5.88 -3.94 -7.53
CA GLU A 23 4.44 -3.81 -7.67
C GLU A 23 3.95 -4.99 -8.51
N VAL A 24 3.04 -5.76 -7.94
CA VAL A 24 2.44 -6.94 -8.58
C VAL A 24 0.96 -6.66 -8.78
N SER A 25 0.54 -6.51 -10.03
CA SER A 25 -0.88 -6.50 -10.38
C SER A 25 -1.36 -7.94 -10.50
N ALA A 26 -2.41 -8.30 -9.77
CA ALA A 26 -2.93 -9.66 -9.73
C ALA A 26 -4.46 -9.68 -9.71
N THR A 27 -5.02 -10.71 -10.31
CA THR A 27 -6.46 -10.98 -10.32
C THR A 27 -6.81 -11.95 -9.21
N PHE A 28 -7.87 -11.63 -8.48
CA PHE A 28 -8.47 -12.44 -7.42
C PHE A 28 -9.95 -12.68 -7.71
N LEU A 29 -10.53 -13.68 -7.06
CA LEU A 29 -11.98 -13.86 -6.96
C LEU A 29 -12.44 -13.36 -5.59
N ALA A 30 -13.40 -12.43 -5.59
CA ALA A 30 -14.12 -11.94 -4.43
C ALA A 30 -15.62 -12.22 -4.62
N ASP A 31 -16.23 -13.01 -3.74
CA ASP A 31 -17.66 -13.37 -3.82
C ASP A 31 -18.10 -13.92 -5.19
N GLY A 32 -17.18 -14.57 -5.91
CA GLY A 32 -17.40 -15.14 -7.25
C GLY A 32 -17.11 -14.20 -8.42
N GLU A 33 -16.81 -12.92 -8.15
CA GLU A 33 -16.45 -11.94 -9.17
C GLU A 33 -14.93 -11.72 -9.25
N GLU A 34 -14.44 -11.46 -10.46
CA GLU A 34 -13.03 -11.14 -10.67
C GLU A 34 -12.72 -9.70 -10.27
N VAL A 35 -11.72 -9.54 -9.42
CA VAL A 35 -11.27 -8.24 -8.90
C VAL A 35 -9.76 -8.11 -9.06
N SER A 36 -9.31 -6.89 -9.37
CA SER A 36 -7.89 -6.57 -9.52
C SER A 36 -7.33 -5.96 -8.24
N LEU A 37 -6.22 -6.50 -7.76
CA LEU A 37 -5.47 -6.01 -6.61
C LEU A 37 -4.04 -5.67 -7.02
N ILE A 38 -3.46 -4.68 -6.36
CA ILE A 38 -2.02 -4.36 -6.46
C ILE A 38 -1.36 -4.77 -5.14
N ILE A 39 -0.32 -5.58 -5.21
CA ILE A 39 0.47 -6.02 -4.06
C ILE A 39 1.85 -5.38 -4.18
N TYR A 40 2.25 -4.64 -3.15
CA TYR A 40 3.59 -4.08 -3.05
C TYR A 40 4.47 -4.99 -2.21
N LEU A 41 5.67 -5.26 -2.69
CA LEU A 41 6.70 -6.00 -1.97
C LEU A 41 7.96 -5.16 -1.81
N ARG A 42 8.69 -5.40 -0.73
CA ARG A 42 10.04 -4.85 -0.50
C ARG A 42 10.95 -5.91 0.09
N LEU A 43 12.24 -5.68 0.04
CA LEU A 43 13.20 -6.55 0.73
C LEU A 43 13.22 -6.28 2.23
N GLN A 44 13.37 -7.37 2.98
CA GLN A 44 13.64 -7.38 4.41
C GLN A 44 14.89 -8.23 4.65
N GLU A 45 15.85 -7.67 5.39
CA GLU A 45 17.03 -8.40 5.84
C GLU A 45 16.63 -9.54 6.80
N GLU A 46 17.26 -10.69 6.63
CA GLU A 46 17.20 -11.83 7.55
C GLU A 46 18.61 -12.37 7.77
N ASN A 47 18.88 -12.99 8.92
CA ASN A 47 20.19 -13.49 9.38
C ASN A 47 21.30 -13.69 8.32
N LEU A 48 21.04 -14.49 7.28
CA LEU A 48 22.01 -14.88 6.24
C LEU A 48 21.67 -14.36 4.83
N GLY A 49 20.72 -13.42 4.69
CA GLY A 49 20.29 -12.92 3.38
C GLY A 49 19.15 -11.90 3.45
N SER A 50 18.26 -11.96 2.46
CA SER A 50 17.09 -11.09 2.40
C SER A 50 15.93 -11.80 1.73
N LYS A 51 14.71 -11.43 2.11
CA LYS A 51 13.48 -11.97 1.53
C LYS A 51 12.56 -10.84 1.07
N TRP A 52 11.73 -11.14 0.07
CA TRP A 52 10.60 -10.29 -0.28
C TRP A 52 9.49 -10.44 0.75
N ILE A 53 8.97 -9.33 1.23
CA ILE A 53 7.79 -9.27 2.08
C ILE A 53 6.72 -8.41 1.42
N ILE A 54 5.45 -8.74 1.65
CA ILE A 54 4.34 -7.85 1.27
C ILE A 54 4.41 -6.63 2.20
N SER A 55 4.64 -5.46 1.63
CA SER A 55 4.71 -4.19 2.36
C SER A 55 3.39 -3.45 2.38
N ASN A 56 2.57 -3.63 1.34
CA ASN A 56 1.25 -3.03 1.26
C ASN A 56 0.38 -3.77 0.22
N VAL A 57 -0.93 -3.56 0.29
CA VAL A 57 -1.90 -4.02 -0.70
C VAL A 57 -2.87 -2.89 -1.00
N TYR A 58 -3.12 -2.66 -2.28
CA TYR A 58 -4.17 -1.78 -2.75
C TYR A 58 -5.29 -2.62 -3.39
N TYR A 59 -6.46 -2.54 -2.77
CA TYR A 59 -7.71 -3.04 -3.30
C TYR A 59 -8.72 -1.89 -3.21
N SER A 60 -9.27 -1.45 -4.35
CA SER A 60 -10.16 -0.28 -4.44
C SER A 60 -11.38 -0.37 -3.51
N TYR A 61 -11.82 -1.57 -3.16
CA TYR A 61 -12.90 -1.82 -2.20
C TYR A 61 -12.56 -1.38 -0.76
N PHE A 62 -11.31 -1.56 -0.29
CA PHE A 62 -10.97 -1.29 1.11
C PHE A 62 -11.16 0.17 1.55
N PRO A 63 -10.77 1.19 0.77
CA PRO A 63 -11.10 2.58 1.08
C PRO A 63 -12.60 2.86 1.24
N HIS A 64 -13.47 2.13 0.54
CA HIS A 64 -14.92 2.31 0.65
C HIS A 64 -15.49 1.77 1.96
N LEU A 65 -14.77 0.86 2.65
CA LEU A 65 -15.14 0.38 3.99
C LEU A 65 -14.90 1.42 5.09
N PHE A 66 -14.05 2.43 4.82
CA PHE A 66 -13.67 3.46 5.79
C PHE A 66 -13.80 4.85 5.16
N PRO A 67 -15.02 5.27 4.77
CA PRO A 67 -15.24 6.55 4.12
C PRO A 67 -14.83 7.71 5.02
N LYS A 68 -14.23 8.74 4.43
CA LYS A 68 -14.02 10.01 5.12
C LYS A 68 -15.37 10.74 5.19
N ALA A 69 -16.06 10.65 6.32
CA ALA A 69 -17.25 11.45 6.56
C ALA A 69 -16.92 12.94 6.69
N ASP A 70 -17.91 13.77 6.33
CA ASP A 70 -17.93 15.16 6.78
C ASP A 70 -18.07 15.19 8.32
N THR A 71 -17.42 16.19 8.93
CA THR A 71 -17.41 16.47 10.36
C THR A 71 -18.79 16.46 11.00
N LEU A 72 -19.82 16.95 10.30
CA LEU A 72 -21.20 16.98 10.78
C LEU A 72 -21.84 15.59 10.91
N GLU A 73 -21.53 14.67 9.99
CA GLU A 73 -22.02 13.30 10.07
C GLU A 73 -21.28 12.53 11.16
N LYS A 74 -19.95 12.68 11.23
CA LYS A 74 -19.12 12.07 12.27
C LYS A 74 -19.53 12.50 13.68
N ALA A 75 -19.92 13.76 13.88
CA ALA A 75 -20.34 14.30 15.17
C ALA A 75 -21.57 13.60 15.78
N LYS A 76 -22.33 12.84 14.99
CA LYS A 76 -23.48 12.04 15.47
C LYS A 76 -23.04 10.74 16.16
N TYR A 77 -21.81 10.30 15.94
CA TYR A 77 -21.30 9.00 16.39
C TYR A 77 -20.17 9.22 17.40
N PHE A 78 -20.55 9.40 18.67
CA PHE A 78 -19.59 9.56 19.76
C PHE A 78 -20.12 8.93 21.05
N LEU A 79 -19.20 8.60 21.95
CA LEU A 79 -19.52 8.27 23.33
C LEU A 79 -19.26 9.51 24.18
N HIS A 80 -20.26 9.94 24.95
CA HIS A 80 -20.06 11.06 25.87
C HIS A 80 -18.98 10.70 26.90
N PRO A 81 -18.09 11.63 27.32
CA PRO A 81 -17.04 11.33 28.30
C PRO A 81 -17.56 10.75 29.62
N GLN A 82 -18.74 11.19 30.07
CA GLN A 82 -19.40 10.67 31.29
C GLN A 82 -20.13 9.33 31.08
N SER A 83 -20.10 8.74 29.88
CA SER A 83 -20.79 7.45 29.62
C SER A 83 -20.24 6.30 30.46
N HIS A 84 -19.04 6.44 31.04
CA HIS A 84 -18.46 5.48 31.97
C HIS A 84 -19.29 5.35 33.26
N GLU A 85 -20.06 6.37 33.67
CA GLU A 85 -20.98 6.31 34.82
C GLU A 85 -22.16 5.33 34.59
N LEU A 86 -22.41 4.98 33.32
CA LEU A 86 -23.45 4.05 32.89
C LEU A 86 -22.84 2.82 32.21
N ASP A 87 -21.60 2.47 32.54
CA ASP A 87 -20.85 1.34 31.95
C ASP A 87 -20.85 1.33 30.41
N PHE A 88 -20.86 2.54 29.81
CA PHE A 88 -20.99 2.73 28.36
C PHE A 88 -22.20 2.01 27.75
N MET A 89 -23.33 1.91 28.46
CA MET A 89 -24.50 1.17 27.99
C MET A 89 -24.93 1.54 26.58
N ASN A 90 -24.77 2.80 26.13
CA ASN A 90 -25.08 3.23 24.76
C ASN A 90 -24.14 2.68 23.66
N LEU A 91 -23.02 2.03 24.02
CA LEU A 91 -22.09 1.41 23.08
C LEU A 91 -22.76 0.31 22.25
N HIS A 92 -23.74 -0.41 22.80
CA HIS A 92 -24.46 -1.44 22.04
C HIS A 92 -25.05 -0.89 20.73
N LYS A 93 -25.52 0.36 20.71
CA LYS A 93 -26.07 1.00 19.50
C LYS A 93 -25.05 1.09 18.37
N ALA A 94 -23.77 1.28 18.71
CA ALA A 94 -22.68 1.29 17.75
C ALA A 94 -22.34 -0.11 17.24
N LEU A 95 -22.45 -1.12 18.11
CA LEU A 95 -22.10 -2.51 17.80
C LEU A 95 -23.22 -3.24 17.03
N ASP A 96 -24.48 -2.94 17.33
CA ASP A 96 -25.65 -3.53 16.68
C ASP A 96 -25.89 -2.99 15.26
N ASN A 97 -25.45 -1.75 14.99
CA ASN A 97 -25.48 -1.16 13.65
C ASN A 97 -24.07 -0.68 13.24
N PRO A 98 -23.21 -1.61 12.78
CA PRO A 98 -21.79 -1.34 12.57
C PRO A 98 -21.48 -0.54 11.30
N LYS A 99 -22.50 -0.02 10.58
CA LYS A 99 -22.33 0.69 9.31
C LYS A 99 -21.37 1.88 9.38
N HIS A 100 -21.26 2.50 10.56
CA HIS A 100 -20.44 3.67 10.84
C HIS A 100 -19.55 3.48 12.08
N ILE A 101 -19.19 2.23 12.39
CA ILE A 101 -18.43 1.90 13.60
C ILE A 101 -17.04 2.56 13.61
N GLU A 102 -16.48 2.82 12.43
CA GLU A 102 -15.22 3.52 12.23
C GLU A 102 -15.23 4.97 12.72
N TYR A 103 -16.40 5.60 12.86
CA TYR A 103 -16.51 6.97 13.37
C TYR A 103 -16.24 7.09 14.88
N TYR A 104 -16.33 5.97 15.61
CA TYR A 104 -15.93 5.90 17.03
C TYR A 104 -14.41 5.80 17.22
N ALA A 105 -13.64 5.63 16.14
CA ALA A 105 -12.19 5.69 16.18
C ALA A 105 -11.68 7.15 16.22
N SER A 106 -10.41 7.31 16.56
CA SER A 106 -9.76 8.62 16.61
C SER A 106 -9.80 9.34 15.24
N ASN A 107 -9.65 10.66 15.24
CA ASN A 107 -9.64 11.46 14.00
C ASN A 107 -8.45 11.17 13.09
N ASP A 108 -7.36 10.65 13.64
CA ASP A 108 -6.16 10.22 12.95
C ASP A 108 -6.12 8.71 12.67
N TYR A 109 -7.23 8.00 12.93
CA TYR A 109 -7.34 6.58 12.63
C TYR A 109 -7.07 6.31 11.15
N ARG A 110 -6.27 5.28 10.89
CA ARG A 110 -5.96 4.80 9.54
C ARG A 110 -6.09 3.28 9.54
N PRO A 111 -6.96 2.71 8.69
CA PRO A 111 -7.07 1.26 8.57
C PRO A 111 -5.76 0.68 8.02
N ASP A 112 -5.39 -0.50 8.51
CA ASP A 112 -4.32 -1.29 7.95
C ASP A 112 -4.89 -2.25 6.89
N TYR A 113 -4.72 -1.90 5.62
CA TYR A 113 -5.21 -2.69 4.50
C TYR A 113 -4.48 -4.02 4.33
N LEU A 114 -3.25 -4.15 4.83
CA LEU A 114 -2.54 -5.42 4.81
C LEU A 114 -3.21 -6.42 5.76
N THR A 115 -3.61 -5.96 6.95
CA THR A 115 -4.41 -6.77 7.88
C THR A 115 -5.75 -7.19 7.28
N LEU A 116 -6.47 -6.29 6.60
CA LEU A 116 -7.74 -6.64 5.93
C LEU A 116 -7.54 -7.64 4.80
N PHE A 117 -6.49 -7.47 4.00
CA PHE A 117 -6.11 -8.43 2.97
C PHE A 117 -5.87 -9.82 3.57
N PHE A 118 -5.07 -9.93 4.63
CA PHE A 118 -4.83 -11.21 5.31
C PHE A 118 -6.12 -11.80 5.90
N TYR A 119 -6.98 -10.97 6.48
CA TYR A 119 -8.27 -11.43 7.00
C TYR A 119 -9.15 -12.02 5.89
N GLN A 120 -9.31 -11.31 4.78
CA GLN A 120 -10.12 -11.77 3.65
C GLN A 120 -9.57 -13.05 3.01
N MET A 121 -8.24 -13.15 2.85
CA MET A 121 -7.57 -14.36 2.38
C MET A 121 -7.80 -15.54 3.35
N LYS A 122 -7.63 -15.33 4.66
CA LYS A 122 -7.84 -16.38 5.68
C LYS A 122 -9.29 -16.84 5.78
N LYS A 123 -10.25 -15.95 5.51
CA LYS A 123 -11.68 -16.30 5.45
C LYS A 123 -12.08 -16.97 4.14
N GLY A 124 -11.22 -16.97 3.12
CA GLY A 124 -11.53 -17.50 1.79
C GLY A 124 -12.41 -16.58 0.94
N ASN A 125 -12.61 -15.35 1.38
CA ASN A 125 -13.38 -14.32 0.67
C ASN A 125 -12.60 -13.74 -0.50
N LEU A 126 -11.26 -13.75 -0.43
CA LEU A 126 -10.37 -13.47 -1.55
C LEU A 126 -9.61 -14.75 -1.93
N LYS A 127 -9.64 -15.09 -3.22
CA LYS A 127 -8.91 -16.25 -3.77
C LYS A 127 -8.03 -15.81 -4.92
N PHE A 128 -6.74 -16.11 -4.85
CA PHE A 128 -5.80 -15.78 -5.92
C PHE A 128 -6.19 -16.52 -7.22
N LYS A 129 -6.15 -15.82 -8.36
CA LYS A 129 -6.34 -16.39 -9.68
C LYS A 129 -5.05 -16.38 -10.49
N GLU A 130 -4.50 -15.20 -10.77
CA GLU A 130 -3.29 -15.05 -11.59
C GLU A 130 -2.55 -13.73 -11.35
N ILE A 131 -1.28 -13.68 -11.78
CA ILE A 131 -0.49 -12.45 -11.83
C ILE A 131 -0.62 -11.85 -13.23
N ASN A 132 -1.02 -10.58 -13.30
CA ASN A 132 -1.21 -9.84 -14.55
C ASN A 132 0.09 -9.19 -15.01
N SER A 133 0.81 -8.54 -14.09
CA SER A 133 2.06 -7.85 -14.40
C SER A 133 2.91 -7.62 -13.15
N VAL A 134 4.20 -7.38 -13.38
CA VAL A 134 5.18 -7.02 -12.36
C VAL A 134 5.95 -5.79 -12.82
N LYS A 135 6.10 -4.82 -11.93
CA LYS A 135 6.89 -3.61 -12.11
C LYS A 135 7.79 -3.41 -10.90
N PHE A 136 8.94 -2.78 -11.09
CA PHE A 136 9.79 -2.33 -9.99
C PHE A 136 9.85 -0.82 -9.91
N HIS A 137 9.88 -0.29 -8.68
CA HIS A 137 9.96 1.12 -8.35
C HIS A 137 11.26 1.39 -7.61
N PHE A 138 12.09 2.27 -8.16
CA PHE A 138 13.38 2.64 -7.58
C PHE A 138 13.34 4.08 -7.07
N LEU A 139 13.48 4.22 -5.75
CA LEU A 139 13.46 5.50 -5.03
C LEU A 139 14.76 5.70 -4.24
N GLN A 140 15.85 5.03 -4.62
CA GLN A 140 17.13 5.07 -3.89
C GLN A 140 17.95 6.33 -4.20
N ILE A 141 17.82 6.87 -5.42
CA ILE A 141 18.64 7.98 -5.91
C ILE A 141 17.99 9.32 -5.54
N LYS A 142 18.76 10.24 -4.95
CA LYS A 142 18.27 11.57 -4.56
C LYS A 142 17.62 12.29 -5.75
N ASN A 143 16.42 12.80 -5.54
CA ASN A 143 15.56 13.51 -6.49
C ASN A 143 15.19 12.73 -7.76
N TRP A 144 15.44 11.43 -7.82
CA TRP A 144 15.11 10.61 -8.98
C TRP A 144 14.17 9.46 -8.57
N TYR A 145 13.24 9.17 -9.47
CA TYR A 145 12.37 8.01 -9.43
C TYR A 145 12.31 7.38 -10.82
N PHE A 146 12.44 6.06 -10.89
CA PHE A 146 12.26 5.34 -12.13
C PHE A 146 11.60 3.98 -11.92
N GLU A 147 11.03 3.49 -13.00
CA GLU A 147 10.30 2.23 -13.05
C GLU A 147 10.97 1.25 -13.99
N LEU A 148 11.02 -0.03 -13.63
CA LEU A 148 11.34 -1.12 -14.56
C LEU A 148 10.10 -1.96 -14.83
N SER A 149 9.80 -2.18 -16.11
CA SER A 149 8.73 -3.07 -16.56
C SER A 149 9.25 -4.05 -17.61
N TYR A 150 8.61 -5.22 -17.73
CA TYR A 150 8.94 -6.18 -18.78
C TYR A 150 8.15 -5.91 -20.06
N PHE A 151 8.84 -5.77 -21.19
CA PHE A 151 8.24 -5.59 -22.51
C PHE A 151 8.46 -6.84 -23.36
N ASN A 152 7.38 -7.55 -23.68
CA ASN A 152 7.42 -8.71 -24.56
C ASN A 152 7.12 -8.30 -26.01
N ARG A 153 8.16 -8.10 -26.82
CA ARG A 153 8.05 -7.73 -28.24
C ARG A 153 9.17 -8.33 -29.05
N ASN A 154 8.95 -8.51 -30.35
CA ASN A 154 9.95 -9.09 -31.24
C ASN A 154 10.87 -8.00 -31.83
N ASP A 155 11.52 -7.24 -30.96
CA ASP A 155 12.51 -6.21 -31.32
C ASP A 155 13.67 -6.15 -30.29
N ASN A 156 14.70 -5.34 -30.58
CA ASN A 156 15.87 -5.16 -29.72
C ASN A 156 15.56 -4.50 -28.37
N ASN A 157 14.37 -3.94 -28.19
CA ASN A 157 13.94 -3.29 -26.96
C ASN A 157 12.97 -4.21 -26.18
N SER A 158 13.24 -5.50 -26.13
CA SER A 158 12.50 -6.48 -25.34
C SER A 158 13.18 -6.78 -24.00
N GLY A 159 12.40 -7.27 -23.03
CA GLY A 159 12.91 -7.58 -21.68
C GLY A 159 12.59 -6.52 -20.63
N TRP A 160 13.35 -6.52 -19.54
CA TRP A 160 13.22 -5.53 -18.46
C TRP A 160 13.85 -4.20 -18.87
N LEU A 161 13.02 -3.17 -19.01
CA LEU A 161 13.46 -1.84 -19.44
C LEU A 161 12.97 -0.77 -18.47
N ILE A 162 13.69 0.36 -18.45
CA ILE A 162 13.22 1.59 -17.80
C ILE A 162 11.97 2.06 -18.54
N SER A 163 10.82 1.91 -17.89
CA SER A 163 9.52 2.29 -18.44
C SER A 163 9.14 3.73 -18.11
N ASN A 164 9.75 4.30 -17.06
CA ASN A 164 9.52 5.67 -16.63
C ASN A 164 10.77 6.20 -15.90
N LEU A 165 11.10 7.47 -16.06
CA LEU A 165 12.20 8.15 -15.37
C LEU A 165 11.82 9.61 -15.15
N ILE A 166 11.71 10.03 -13.90
CA ILE A 166 11.33 11.39 -13.54
C ILE A 166 12.24 11.96 -12.46
N TYR A 167 12.43 13.27 -12.54
CA TYR A 167 12.95 14.07 -11.44
C TYR A 167 11.80 14.40 -10.49
N ILE A 168 11.99 14.17 -9.19
CA ILE A 168 10.97 14.33 -8.16
C ILE A 168 11.58 14.93 -6.90
N GLU A 169 10.92 15.92 -6.30
CA GLU A 169 11.36 16.50 -5.03
C GLU A 169 11.26 15.46 -3.89
N GLU A 170 12.21 15.49 -2.95
CA GLU A 170 12.25 14.55 -1.82
C GLU A 170 10.95 14.52 -0.98
N SER A 171 10.23 15.65 -0.87
CA SER A 171 8.94 15.71 -0.17
C SER A 171 7.89 14.80 -0.83
N LYS A 172 7.69 14.95 -2.14
CA LYS A 172 6.76 14.14 -2.94
C LYS A 172 7.21 12.69 -3.04
N LYS A 173 8.51 12.46 -3.13
CA LYS A 173 9.10 11.12 -3.10
C LYS A 173 8.79 10.40 -1.79
N GLY A 174 8.85 11.11 -0.66
CA GLY A 174 8.44 10.60 0.65
C GLY A 174 6.96 10.21 0.72
N GLU A 175 6.08 10.89 -0.01
CA GLU A 175 4.66 10.51 -0.10
C GLU A 175 4.46 9.21 -0.90
N LEU A 176 5.20 9.01 -1.99
CA LEU A 176 5.19 7.76 -2.75
C LEU A 176 5.68 6.58 -1.91
N ILE A 177 6.81 6.75 -1.19
CA ILE A 177 7.34 5.71 -0.30
C ILE A 177 6.29 5.31 0.75
N LYS A 178 5.57 6.28 1.32
CA LYS A 178 4.47 5.99 2.24
C LYS A 178 3.35 5.19 1.57
N SER A 179 2.99 5.48 0.32
CA SER A 179 1.97 4.70 -0.40
C SER A 179 2.38 3.24 -0.64
N TYR A 180 3.67 2.94 -0.86
CA TYR A 180 4.15 1.58 -1.11
C TYR A 180 4.46 0.79 0.17
N GLY A 181 4.76 1.50 1.25
CA GLY A 181 5.35 0.95 2.45
C GLY A 181 4.48 1.00 3.71
N LEU A 182 3.16 1.22 3.64
CA LEU A 182 2.31 1.34 4.83
C LEU A 182 2.19 0.03 5.63
N CYS A 183 3.26 -0.26 6.40
CA CYS A 183 3.21 -0.70 7.79
C CYS A 183 3.69 0.50 8.63
N LYS A 184 2.91 0.86 9.66
CA LYS A 184 3.26 1.93 10.61
C LYS A 184 4.53 1.60 11.39
#